data_AF-A0A9N9JXW8-F1
#
_entry.id   AF-A0A9N9JXW8-F1
#
_cell.length_a   1.000
_cell.length_b   1.000
_cell.length_c   1.000
_cell.angle_alpha   90.00
_cell.angle_beta   90.00
_cell.angle_gamma   90.00
#
_symmetry.space_group_name_H-M   'P 1'
#
loop_
_entity.id
_entity.type
_entity.pdbx_description
1 polymer ?
#
loop_
_entity_poly.entity_id
_entity_poly.type
_entity_poly.pdbx_seq_one_letter_code
_entity_poly.pdbx_strand_id
1 'polypeptide(L)'
;MSKNETFSDELVNDFLDLYKSKDKITSDLLESQPCKILNFVFNNPSFTTIKKNLLETICKNPKILFDHEEYSILDKDELNLVIEHDNLDMKENDIFNYIIKWSTNKDEKVLHNLIKHIRFYQFSLSEFTNVVWKYQNLLSNELI
;
A
#
# COMPACT_ATOMS: atom_id res chain seq x y z
N MET A 1 8.56 -17.65 10.72
CA MET A 1 7.54 -17.50 11.78
C MET A 1 6.28 -16.99 11.12
N SER A 2 5.24 -17.82 11.07
CA SER A 2 3.95 -17.45 10.48
C SER A 2 3.30 -16.35 11.33
N LYS A 3 3.05 -15.17 10.74
CA LYS A 3 2.21 -14.14 11.34
C LYS A 3 0.75 -14.49 11.03
N ASN A 4 0.22 -15.49 11.71
CA ASN A 4 -1.23 -15.69 11.77
C ASN A 4 -1.76 -14.83 12.92
N GLU A 5 -1.86 -13.52 12.69
CA GLU A 5 -2.80 -12.72 13.47
C GLU A 5 -4.20 -13.18 13.06
N THR A 6 -4.91 -13.76 14.02
CA THR A 6 -6.23 -14.33 13.77
C THR A 6 -7.17 -13.15 13.57
N PHE A 7 -7.78 -13.04 12.38
CA PHE A 7 -8.83 -12.05 12.14
C PHE A 7 -9.92 -12.16 13.21
N SER A 8 -10.50 -11.05 13.65
CA SER A 8 -11.68 -11.08 14.50
C SER A 8 -12.81 -11.86 13.80
N ASP A 9 -13.60 -12.63 14.55
CA ASP A 9 -14.69 -13.46 14.00
C ASP A 9 -15.69 -12.65 13.15
N GLU A 10 -15.90 -11.37 13.47
CA GLU A 10 -16.74 -10.44 12.72
C GLU A 10 -16.21 -10.17 11.31
N LEU A 11 -14.93 -9.80 11.20
CA LEU A 11 -14.26 -9.56 9.92
C LEU A 11 -14.21 -10.82 9.03
N VAL A 12 -14.06 -12.01 9.63
CA VAL A 12 -14.12 -13.28 8.88
C VAL A 12 -15.52 -13.49 8.30
N ASN A 13 -16.57 -13.18 9.04
CA ASN A 13 -17.95 -13.30 8.54
C ASN A 13 -18.24 -12.27 7.45
N ASP A 14 -17.80 -11.02 7.62
CA ASP A 14 -17.94 -9.98 6.59
C ASP A 14 -17.24 -10.38 5.28
N PHE A 15 -16.05 -10.98 5.37
CA PHE A 15 -15.36 -11.51 4.19
C PHE A 15 -16.03 -12.74 3.59
N LEU A 16 -16.54 -13.65 4.41
CA LEU A 16 -17.28 -14.81 3.92
C LEU A 16 -18.55 -14.38 3.19
N ASP A 17 -19.22 -13.34 3.68
CA ASP A 17 -20.44 -12.82 3.06
C ASP A 17 -20.12 -12.02 1.79
N LEU A 18 -19.01 -11.27 1.77
CA LEU A 18 -18.47 -10.64 0.56
C LEU A 18 -18.07 -11.68 -0.50
N TYR A 19 -17.44 -12.78 -0.07
CA TYR A 19 -17.08 -13.88 -0.97
C TYR A 19 -18.30 -14.60 -1.54
N LYS A 20 -19.30 -14.91 -0.70
CA LYS A 20 -20.55 -15.59 -1.12
C LYS A 20 -21.39 -14.73 -2.06
N SER A 21 -21.44 -13.42 -1.82
CA SER A 21 -22.23 -12.48 -2.61
C SER A 21 -21.60 -12.14 -3.95
N LYS A 22 -20.27 -12.34 -4.11
CA LYS A 22 -19.48 -11.80 -5.23
C LYS A 22 -19.63 -10.28 -5.37
N ASP A 23 -20.01 -9.60 -4.30
CA ASP A 23 -20.25 -8.16 -4.31
C ASP A 23 -18.94 -7.37 -4.24
N LYS A 24 -19.08 -6.08 -4.53
CA LYS A 24 -18.04 -5.07 -4.41
C LYS A 24 -17.75 -4.79 -2.93
N ILE A 25 -16.48 -4.55 -2.57
CA ILE A 25 -16.12 -3.99 -1.25
C ILE A 25 -16.79 -2.63 -1.11
N THR A 26 -17.59 -2.46 -0.05
CA THR A 26 -18.20 -1.17 0.28
C THR A 26 -17.15 -0.22 0.82
N SER A 27 -17.35 1.09 0.60
CA SER A 27 -16.44 2.12 1.11
C SER A 27 -16.33 2.04 2.64
N ASP A 28 -17.45 1.87 3.34
CA ASP A 28 -17.48 1.80 4.81
C ASP A 28 -16.64 0.64 5.36
N LEU A 29 -16.75 -0.55 4.75
CA LEU A 29 -15.96 -1.71 5.15
C LEU A 29 -14.47 -1.43 4.91
N LEU A 30 -14.13 -0.89 3.73
CA LEU A 30 -12.74 -0.55 3.41
C LEU A 30 -12.15 0.50 4.34
N GLU A 31 -12.92 1.55 4.68
CA GLU A 31 -12.49 2.63 5.56
C GLU A 31 -12.23 2.14 6.98
N SER A 32 -12.97 1.11 7.43
CA SER A 32 -12.82 0.57 8.78
C SER A 32 -11.50 -0.17 8.99
N GLN A 33 -11.07 -0.99 8.02
CA GLN A 33 -9.93 -1.91 8.18
C GLN A 33 -9.18 -2.15 6.85
N PRO A 34 -8.66 -1.09 6.20
CA PRO A 34 -8.12 -1.15 4.84
C PRO A 34 -6.90 -2.07 4.72
N CYS A 35 -6.05 -2.09 5.75
CA CYS A 35 -4.83 -2.90 5.77
C CYS A 35 -5.15 -4.40 5.88
N LYS A 36 -6.11 -4.77 6.73
CA LYS A 36 -6.56 -6.16 6.91
C LYS A 36 -7.28 -6.68 5.68
N ILE A 37 -8.09 -5.83 5.03
CA ILE A 37 -8.75 -6.16 3.76
C ILE A 37 -7.73 -6.38 2.65
N LEU A 38 -6.73 -5.50 2.53
CA LEU A 38 -5.66 -5.68 1.57
C LEU A 38 -4.88 -6.99 1.81
N ASN A 39 -4.49 -7.26 3.05
CA ASN A 39 -3.82 -8.52 3.44
C ASN A 39 -4.67 -9.75 3.07
N PHE A 40 -5.95 -9.73 3.42
CA PHE A 40 -6.85 -10.84 3.15
C PHE A 40 -7.00 -11.10 1.65
N VAL A 41 -7.24 -10.05 0.86
CA VAL A 41 -7.36 -10.17 -0.60
C VAL A 41 -6.04 -10.57 -1.25
N PHE A 42 -4.91 -10.08 -0.75
CA PHE A 42 -3.58 -10.46 -1.20
C PHE A 42 -3.33 -11.98 -1.03
N ASN A 43 -3.71 -12.52 0.14
CA ASN A 43 -3.53 -13.94 0.48
C ASN A 43 -4.57 -14.88 -0.16
N ASN A 44 -5.55 -14.36 -0.91
CA ASN A 44 -6.58 -15.14 -1.59
C ASN A 44 -6.58 -14.86 -3.11
N PRO A 45 -5.70 -15.52 -3.90
CA PRO A 45 -5.53 -15.25 -5.33
C PRO A 45 -6.78 -15.47 -6.19
N SER A 46 -7.75 -16.25 -5.71
CA SER A 46 -9.04 -16.48 -6.37
C SER A 46 -9.94 -15.23 -6.39
N PHE A 47 -9.64 -14.22 -5.57
CA PHE A 47 -10.46 -13.01 -5.43
C PHE A 47 -10.12 -11.93 -6.47
N THR A 48 -10.00 -12.30 -7.73
CA THR A 48 -9.54 -11.40 -8.80
C THR A 48 -10.44 -10.17 -8.98
N THR A 49 -11.77 -10.36 -9.00
CA THR A 49 -12.74 -9.25 -9.11
C THR A 49 -12.70 -8.32 -7.89
N ILE A 50 -12.63 -8.89 -6.69
CA ILE A 50 -12.57 -8.14 -5.43
C ILE A 50 -11.25 -7.36 -5.36
N LYS A 51 -10.13 -8.00 -5.71
CA LYS A 51 -8.81 -7.37 -5.80
C LYS A 51 -8.79 -6.18 -6.74
N LYS A 52 -9.35 -6.33 -7.93
CA LYS A 52 -9.49 -5.21 -8.88
C LYS A 52 -10.30 -4.07 -8.27
N ASN A 53 -11.44 -4.39 -7.68
CA ASN A 53 -12.33 -3.41 -7.07
C ASN A 53 -11.69 -2.66 -5.88
N LEU A 54 -10.98 -3.41 -5.03
CA LEU A 54 -10.21 -2.88 -3.91
C LEU A 54 -9.16 -1.88 -4.40
N LEU A 55 -8.33 -2.30 -5.37
CA LEU A 55 -7.26 -1.47 -5.91
C LEU A 55 -7.82 -0.22 -6.61
N GLU A 56 -8.91 -0.33 -7.36
CA GLU A 56 -9.59 0.83 -7.95
C GLU A 56 -10.08 1.82 -6.88
N THR A 57 -10.55 1.32 -5.74
CA THR A 57 -11.05 2.17 -4.64
C THR A 57 -9.90 2.86 -3.91
N ILE A 58 -8.84 2.13 -3.59
CA ILE A 58 -7.60 2.69 -3.02
C ILE A 58 -6.99 3.70 -3.99
N CYS A 59 -6.94 3.41 -5.29
CA CYS A 59 -6.39 4.33 -6.29
C CYS A 59 -7.14 5.65 -6.35
N LYS A 60 -8.48 5.64 -6.24
CA LYS A 60 -9.31 6.86 -6.23
C LYS A 60 -9.20 7.67 -4.95
N ASN A 61 -8.88 7.03 -3.83
CA ASN A 61 -8.67 7.72 -2.55
C ASN A 61 -7.53 7.05 -1.76
N PRO A 62 -6.26 7.27 -2.14
CA PRO A 62 -5.15 6.52 -1.56
C PRO A 62 -5.01 6.72 -0.04
N LYS A 63 -5.45 7.87 0.46
CA LYS A 63 -5.42 8.23 1.89
C LYS A 63 -6.16 7.23 2.77
N ILE A 64 -7.18 6.55 2.26
CA ILE A 64 -7.88 5.48 3.00
C ILE A 64 -6.90 4.43 3.54
N LEU A 65 -5.84 4.13 2.80
CA LEU A 65 -4.80 3.18 3.19
C LEU A 65 -3.62 3.87 3.87
N PHE A 66 -3.09 4.92 3.24
CA PHE A 66 -1.82 5.54 3.63
C PHE A 66 -1.89 6.36 4.93
N ASP A 67 -3.05 6.98 5.23
CA ASP A 67 -3.27 7.73 6.47
C ASP A 67 -3.79 6.84 7.61
N HIS A 68 -4.09 5.56 7.35
CA HIS A 68 -4.63 4.66 8.35
C HIS A 68 -3.63 4.37 9.47
N GLU A 69 -4.11 4.25 10.71
CA GLU A 69 -3.25 4.01 11.89
C GLU A 69 -2.48 2.69 11.79
N GLU A 70 -3.11 1.67 11.19
CA GLU A 70 -2.50 0.36 10.96
C GLU A 70 -1.59 0.31 9.71
N TYR A 71 -1.37 1.39 8.96
CA TYR A 71 -0.59 1.37 7.69
C TYR A 71 0.79 0.68 7.83
N SER A 72 1.45 0.82 8.97
CA SER A 72 2.75 0.21 9.24
C SER A 72 2.73 -1.33 9.31
N ILE A 73 1.55 -1.96 9.49
CA ILE A 73 1.43 -3.43 9.56
C ILE A 73 1.63 -4.09 8.20
N LEU A 74 1.39 -3.36 7.10
CA LEU A 74 1.51 -3.89 5.75
C LEU A 74 2.90 -4.47 5.52
N ASP A 75 2.96 -5.63 4.89
CA ASP A 75 4.18 -6.21 4.39
C ASP A 75 4.61 -5.57 3.06
N LYS A 76 5.79 -5.98 2.61
CA LYS A 76 6.38 -5.43 1.39
C LYS A 76 5.52 -5.71 0.17
N ASP A 77 5.00 -6.93 0.04
CA ASP A 77 4.39 -7.40 -1.18
C ASP A 77 2.96 -6.84 -1.32
N GLU A 78 2.27 -6.64 -0.19
CA GLU A 78 1.00 -5.91 -0.11
C GLU A 78 1.16 -4.46 -0.53
N LEU A 79 2.17 -3.77 0.00
CA LEU A 79 2.44 -2.38 -0.36
C LEU A 79 2.90 -2.27 -1.82
N ASN A 80 3.73 -3.21 -2.28
CA ASN A 80 4.18 -3.28 -3.67
C ASN A 80 2.99 -3.48 -4.62
N LEU A 81 2.02 -4.32 -4.26
CA LEU A 81 0.80 -4.52 -5.06
C LEU A 81 0.05 -3.21 -5.32
N VAL A 82 -0.03 -2.33 -4.32
CA VAL A 82 -0.73 -1.04 -4.43
C VAL A 82 0.07 -0.05 -5.27
N ILE A 83 1.38 0.05 -5.02
CA ILE A 83 2.25 1.01 -5.71
C ILE A 83 2.47 0.62 -7.17
N GLU A 84 2.69 -0.66 -7.46
CA GLU A 84 2.89 -1.19 -8.82
C GLU A 84 1.64 -1.02 -9.70
N HIS A 85 0.45 -0.89 -9.11
CA HIS A 85 -0.77 -0.60 -9.85
C HIS A 85 -0.74 0.80 -10.51
N ASP A 86 0.10 1.71 -10.03
CA ASP A 86 0.52 2.95 -10.71
C ASP A 86 -0.63 3.89 -11.16
N ASN A 87 -1.76 3.84 -10.45
CA ASN A 87 -2.97 4.62 -10.71
C ASN A 87 -3.44 5.41 -9.47
N LEU A 88 -2.56 5.60 -8.47
CA LEU A 88 -2.90 6.33 -7.26
C LEU A 88 -3.17 7.81 -7.58
N ASP A 89 -4.34 8.32 -7.17
CA ASP A 89 -4.67 9.76 -7.21
C ASP A 89 -3.96 10.49 -6.07
N MET A 90 -2.63 10.54 -6.16
CA MET A 90 -1.71 11.08 -5.17
C MET A 90 -0.43 11.52 -5.88
N LYS A 91 0.20 12.60 -5.41
CA LYS A 91 1.47 13.05 -5.98
C LYS A 91 2.58 12.06 -5.66
N GLU A 92 3.52 11.89 -6.59
CA GLU A 92 4.68 11.00 -6.43
C GLU A 92 5.54 11.31 -5.21
N ASN A 93 5.70 12.58 -4.84
CA ASN A 93 6.44 12.95 -3.64
C ASN A 93 5.71 12.55 -2.35
N ASP A 94 4.37 12.56 -2.34
CA ASP A 94 3.58 12.07 -1.22
C ASP A 94 3.69 10.55 -1.12
N ILE A 95 3.60 9.82 -2.23
CA ILE A 95 3.80 8.36 -2.29
C ILE A 95 5.20 8.02 -1.74
N PHE A 96 6.23 8.71 -2.20
CA PHE A 96 7.60 8.53 -1.71
C PHE A 96 7.71 8.76 -0.20
N ASN A 97 7.10 9.83 0.34
CA ASN A 97 7.08 10.09 1.77
C ASN A 97 6.44 8.94 2.57
N TYR A 98 5.36 8.34 2.07
CA TYR A 98 4.74 7.18 2.71
C TYR A 98 5.62 5.94 2.68
N ILE A 99 6.29 5.68 1.55
CA ILE A 99 7.27 4.58 1.44
C ILE A 99 8.38 4.75 2.48
N ILE A 100 8.93 5.95 2.61
CA ILE A 100 9.98 6.25 3.59
C ILE A 100 9.47 6.10 5.03
N LYS A 101 8.27 6.60 5.33
CA LYS A 101 7.62 6.42 6.64
C LYS A 101 7.47 4.93 6.97
N TRP A 102 7.02 4.13 6.01
CA TRP A 102 6.85 2.69 6.16
C TRP A 102 8.18 1.93 6.30
N SER A 103 9.24 2.39 5.62
CA SER A 103 10.56 1.74 5.60
C SER A 103 11.49 2.15 6.75
N THR A 104 11.12 3.13 7.58
CA THR A 104 11.98 3.70 8.63
C THR A 104 12.59 2.66 9.60
N ASN A 105 11.96 1.47 9.73
CA ASN A 105 12.45 0.36 10.56
C ASN A 105 12.71 -0.94 9.77
N LYS A 106 12.94 -0.85 8.44
CA LYS A 106 13.04 -2.01 7.53
C LYS A 106 14.38 -2.02 6.78
N ASP A 107 14.73 -3.17 6.22
CA ASP A 107 15.96 -3.38 5.44
C ASP A 107 15.98 -2.50 4.17
N GLU A 108 17.12 -1.88 3.87
CA GLU A 108 17.37 -1.05 2.70
C GLU A 108 16.98 -1.75 1.38
N LYS A 109 17.19 -3.07 1.28
CA LYS A 109 16.79 -3.86 0.10
C LYS A 109 15.26 -3.86 -0.14
N VAL A 110 14.48 -3.75 0.91
CA VAL A 110 13.02 -3.67 0.82
C VAL A 110 12.63 -2.32 0.22
N LEU A 111 13.31 -1.25 0.65
CA LEU A 111 13.09 0.11 0.15
C LEU A 111 13.38 0.22 -1.35
N HIS A 112 14.51 -0.32 -1.83
CA HIS A 112 14.88 -0.31 -3.26
C HIS A 112 13.78 -0.89 -4.17
N ASN A 113 13.09 -1.93 -3.70
CA ASN A 113 12.04 -2.57 -4.50
C ASN A 113 10.79 -1.71 -4.68
N LEU A 114 10.48 -0.85 -3.71
CA LEU A 114 9.33 0.05 -3.77
C LEU A 114 9.70 1.33 -4.53
N ILE A 115 10.92 1.84 -4.32
CA ILE A 115 11.39 3.08 -4.93
C ILE A 115 11.51 3.00 -6.45
N LYS A 116 11.80 1.82 -7.02
CA LYS A 116 11.86 1.65 -8.49
C LYS A 116 10.55 2.02 -9.20
N HIS A 117 9.44 2.08 -8.47
CA HIS A 117 8.13 2.45 -8.99
C HIS A 117 7.86 3.96 -8.90
N ILE A 118 8.71 4.73 -8.21
CA ILE A 118 8.55 6.17 -8.04
C ILE A 118 9.04 6.92 -9.27
N ARG A 119 8.22 7.85 -9.76
CA ARG A 119 8.53 8.66 -10.95
C ARG A 119 9.18 9.97 -10.53
N PHE A 120 10.49 9.93 -10.25
CA PHE A 120 11.25 11.11 -9.81
C PHE A 120 11.15 12.33 -10.74
N TYR A 121 10.90 12.12 -12.04
CA TYR A 121 10.70 13.22 -12.99
C TYR A 121 9.41 14.04 -12.75
N GLN A 122 8.46 13.54 -11.94
CA GLN A 122 7.26 14.28 -11.55
C GLN A 122 7.48 15.18 -10.32
N PHE A 123 8.66 15.14 -9.72
CA PHE A 123 9.03 16.00 -8.60
C PHE A 123 9.44 17.37 -9.14
N SER A 124 9.04 18.43 -8.44
CA SER A 124 9.72 19.73 -8.61
C SER A 124 11.14 19.66 -8.06
N LEU A 125 12.00 20.60 -8.49
CA LEU A 125 13.37 20.68 -8.00
C LEU A 125 13.44 20.86 -6.47
N SER A 126 12.52 21.64 -5.89
CA SER A 126 12.43 21.83 -4.44
C SER A 126 11.95 20.57 -3.72
N GLU A 127 10.97 19.84 -4.27
CA GLU A 127 10.54 18.56 -3.70
C GLU A 127 11.66 17.52 -3.74
N PHE A 128 12.37 17.42 -4.86
CA PHE A 128 13.52 16.51 -4.99
C PHE A 128 14.61 16.84 -3.96
N THR A 129 15.03 18.10 -3.89
CA THR A 129 16.09 18.53 -2.96
C THR A 129 15.69 18.43 -1.49
N ASN A 130 14.44 18.72 -1.14
CA ASN A 130 14.00 18.67 0.26
C ASN A 130 13.70 17.24 0.74
N VAL A 131 13.19 16.39 -0.15
CA VAL A 131 12.70 15.06 0.19
C VAL A 131 13.73 14.00 -0.17
N VAL A 132 14.12 13.91 -1.44
CA VAL A 132 14.98 12.82 -1.95
C VAL A 132 16.41 12.96 -1.43
N TRP A 133 16.98 14.18 -1.47
CA TRP A 133 18.36 14.42 -1.01
C TRP A 133 18.57 14.12 0.48
N LYS A 134 17.53 14.31 1.31
CA LYS A 134 17.57 13.97 2.74
C LYS A 134 17.84 12.48 2.98
N TYR A 135 17.40 11.64 2.04
CA TYR A 135 17.55 10.19 2.09
C TYR A 135 18.60 9.67 1.09
N GLN A 136 19.47 10.53 0.55
CA GLN A 136 20.50 10.16 -0.44
C GLN A 136 21.36 8.95 -0.02
N ASN A 137 21.62 8.81 1.29
CA ASN A 137 22.41 7.71 1.83
C ASN A 137 21.67 6.35 1.76
N LEU A 138 20.34 6.36 1.65
CA LEU A 138 19.47 5.17 1.53
C LEU A 138 19.13 4.83 0.08
N LEU A 139 19.40 5.74 -0.86
CA LEU A 139 19.02 5.59 -2.26
C LEU A 139 20.12 4.90 -3.08
N SER A 140 21.34 4.77 -2.54
CA SER A 140 22.55 4.36 -3.26
C SER A 140 22.82 5.20 -4.53
N ASN A 141 24.06 5.16 -5.01
CA ASN A 141 24.45 5.94 -6.20
C ASN A 141 23.85 5.41 -7.52
N GLU A 142 23.05 4.33 -7.48
CA GLU A 142 22.49 3.69 -8.68
C GLU A 142 21.02 4.07 -8.98
N LEU A 143 20.36 4.83 -8.09
CA LEU A 143 18.94 5.22 -8.24
C LEU A 143 18.70 6.70 -8.58
N ILE A 144 19.76 7.53 -8.66
CA ILE A 144 19.70 8.95 -9.05
C ILE A 144 20.31 9.14 -10.44
#